data_AF-A0A840I788-F1
#
_entry.id   AF-A0A840I788-F1
#
_cell.length_a   1.000
_cell.length_b   1.000
_cell.length_c   1.000
_cell.angle_alpha   90.00
_cell.angle_beta   90.00
_cell.angle_gamma   90.00
#
_symmetry.space_group_name_H-M   'P 1'
#
loop_
_entity.id
_entity.type
_entity.pdbx_description
1 polymer ?
#
loop_
_entity_poly.entity_id
_entity_poly.type
_entity_poly.pdbx_seq_one_letter_code
_entity_poly.pdbx_strand_id
1 'polypeptide(L)'
;MLYQFSRAMYRALAEGISDSPGACANDRSNHVRVLHACEATLERMATDRWYFAKPTRSLIRELRPYFPLSEQAHMNSIVEQYLSLADEAIEEQFESGYDFAGNRLCCRAMTRKGTPCQRLPHPRNGYCPSHQHLADADELDHTRVAVAA
;
A
#
# COMPACT_ATOMS: atom_id res chain seq x y z
N MET A 1 5.35 6.68 -11.92
CA MET A 1 6.04 5.50 -11.35
C MET A 1 5.05 4.55 -10.69
N LEU A 2 4.30 4.93 -9.64
CA LEU A 2 3.30 4.06 -8.98
C LEU A 2 2.26 3.45 -9.93
N TYR A 3 1.73 4.24 -10.87
CA TYR A 3 0.79 3.75 -11.89
C TYR A 3 1.38 2.70 -12.85
N GLN A 4 2.71 2.61 -12.98
CA GLN A 4 3.33 1.59 -13.83
C GLN A 4 3.29 0.23 -13.13
N PHE A 5 3.56 0.19 -11.83
CA PHE A 5 3.45 -1.03 -11.02
C PHE A 5 2.01 -1.55 -10.99
N SER A 6 1.02 -0.67 -10.78
CA SER A 6 -0.38 -1.08 -10.73
C SER A 6 -0.84 -1.68 -12.06
N ARG A 7 -0.45 -1.06 -13.17
CA ARG A 7 -0.80 -1.53 -14.52
C ARG A 7 -0.07 -2.82 -14.91
N ALA A 8 1.19 -2.97 -14.53
CA ALA A 8 1.96 -4.19 -14.79
C ALA A 8 1.40 -5.37 -13.99
N MET A 9 1.12 -5.17 -12.70
CA MET A 9 0.47 -6.15 -11.84
C MET A 9 -0.91 -6.55 -12.38
N TYR A 10 -1.74 -5.56 -12.74
CA TYR A 10 -3.06 -5.84 -13.35
C TYR A 10 -2.94 -6.66 -14.64
N ARG A 11 -1.99 -6.34 -15.52
CA ARG A 11 -1.79 -7.11 -16.77
C ARG A 11 -1.41 -8.56 -16.49
N ALA A 12 -0.58 -8.81 -15.48
CA ALA A 12 -0.24 -10.16 -15.05
C ALA A 12 -1.43 -10.91 -14.42
N LEU A 13 -2.30 -10.20 -13.71
CA LEU A 13 -3.48 -10.76 -13.06
C LEU A 13 -4.66 -10.98 -14.01
N ALA A 14 -4.75 -10.25 -15.12
CA ALA A 14 -5.94 -10.11 -15.93
C ALA A 14 -6.48 -11.45 -16.48
N GLU A 15 -5.60 -12.39 -16.81
CA GLU A 15 -5.98 -13.69 -17.38
C GLU A 15 -6.68 -14.61 -16.37
N GLY A 16 -6.42 -14.44 -15.07
CA GLY A 16 -7.01 -15.28 -14.02
C GLY A 16 -8.34 -14.78 -13.46
N ILE A 17 -8.82 -13.61 -13.92
CA ILE A 17 -10.04 -12.99 -13.42
C ILE A 17 -11.26 -13.77 -13.91
N SER A 18 -12.17 -14.11 -13.00
CA SER A 18 -13.43 -14.75 -13.36
C SER A 18 -14.35 -13.80 -14.10
N ASP A 19 -14.67 -14.16 -15.34
CA ASP A 19 -15.84 -13.65 -16.06
C ASP A 19 -17.10 -14.18 -15.37
N SER A 20 -18.08 -13.32 -15.12
CA SER A 20 -19.28 -13.73 -14.39
C SER A 20 -20.14 -14.65 -15.29
N PRO A 21 -20.49 -15.89 -14.89
CA PRO A 21 -21.34 -16.75 -15.71
C PRO A 21 -22.75 -16.14 -15.80
N GLY A 22 -23.05 -15.49 -16.92
CA GLY A 22 -24.27 -14.69 -17.13
C GLY A 22 -24.04 -13.19 -17.25
N ALA A 23 -22.80 -12.73 -17.44
CA ALA A 23 -22.48 -11.32 -17.55
C ALA A 23 -23.19 -10.65 -18.75
N CYS A 24 -24.21 -9.84 -18.44
CA CYS A 24 -24.56 -8.68 -19.26
C CYS A 24 -23.32 -7.76 -19.34
N ALA A 25 -23.31 -6.77 -20.25
CA ALA A 25 -22.20 -5.87 -20.61
C ALA A 25 -21.36 -5.20 -19.48
N ASN A 26 -21.68 -5.43 -18.21
CA ASN A 26 -20.95 -5.06 -16.99
C ASN A 26 -19.82 -6.04 -16.58
N ASP A 27 -19.43 -7.04 -17.37
CA ASP A 27 -18.27 -7.93 -17.07
C ASP A 27 -16.94 -7.16 -16.94
N ARG A 28 -16.85 -5.99 -17.59
CA ARG A 28 -15.77 -5.01 -17.37
C ARG A 28 -15.66 -4.55 -15.91
N SER A 29 -16.65 -4.80 -15.06
CA SER A 29 -16.65 -4.40 -13.65
C SER A 29 -15.62 -5.16 -12.82
N ASN A 30 -15.43 -6.47 -13.00
CA ASN A 30 -14.45 -7.22 -12.20
C ASN A 30 -13.02 -6.76 -12.50
N HIS A 31 -12.68 -6.61 -13.79
CA HIS A 31 -11.39 -6.05 -14.20
C HIS A 31 -11.15 -4.64 -13.66
N VAL A 32 -12.17 -3.77 -13.71
CA VAL A 32 -12.09 -2.41 -13.15
C VAL A 32 -11.89 -2.45 -11.64
N ARG A 33 -12.58 -3.35 -10.93
CA ARG A 33 -12.43 -3.50 -9.47
C ARG A 33 -11.05 -4.03 -9.08
N VAL A 34 -10.52 -5.02 -9.80
CA VAL A 34 -9.16 -5.53 -9.58
C VAL A 34 -8.14 -4.43 -9.84
N LEU A 35 -8.26 -3.68 -10.94
CA LEU A 35 -7.35 -2.57 -11.24
C LEU A 35 -7.41 -1.49 -10.15
N HIS A 36 -8.59 -1.09 -9.71
CA HIS A 36 -8.73 -0.10 -8.63
C HIS A 36 -8.15 -0.61 -7.30
N ALA A 37 -8.33 -1.88 -6.96
CA ALA A 37 -7.71 -2.47 -5.77
C ALA A 37 -6.17 -2.42 -5.85
N CYS A 38 -5.61 -2.69 -7.03
CA CYS A 38 -4.17 -2.58 -7.29
C CYS A 38 -3.68 -1.12 -7.14
N GLU A 39 -4.37 -0.17 -7.75
CA GLU A 39 -4.05 1.26 -7.70
C GLU A 39 -4.13 1.80 -6.26
N ALA A 40 -5.23 1.51 -5.55
CA ALA A 40 -5.44 1.95 -4.17
C ALA A 40 -4.41 1.36 -3.21
N THR A 41 -4.04 0.08 -3.38
CA THR A 41 -3.01 -0.54 -2.54
C THR A 41 -1.65 0.15 -2.72
N LEU A 42 -1.23 0.39 -3.96
CA LEU A 42 0.06 1.04 -4.26
C LEU A 42 0.07 2.51 -3.84
N GLU A 43 -1.04 3.22 -4.01
CA GLU A 43 -1.20 4.59 -3.53
C GLU A 43 -1.05 4.66 -2.00
N ARG A 44 -1.68 3.74 -1.26
CA ARG A 44 -1.54 3.65 0.19
C ARG A 44 -0.15 3.25 0.63
N MET A 45 0.52 2.33 -0.08
CA MET A 45 1.92 2.01 0.22
C MET A 45 2.83 3.25 0.11
N ALA A 46 2.56 4.14 -0.84
CA ALA A 46 3.36 5.35 -1.02
C ALA A 46 3.01 6.48 -0.02
N THR A 47 1.73 6.65 0.29
CA THR A 47 1.22 7.80 1.05
C THR A 47 0.97 7.52 2.54
N ASP A 48 0.64 6.27 2.87
CA ASP A 48 0.18 5.81 4.19
C ASP A 48 1.10 4.70 4.75
N ARG A 49 2.38 4.71 4.36
CA ARG A 49 3.31 3.60 4.59
C ARG A 49 3.46 3.18 6.07
N TRP A 50 3.33 4.13 6.99
CA TRP A 50 3.55 3.88 8.42
C TRP A 50 2.33 3.29 9.13
N TYR A 51 1.14 3.41 8.54
CA TYR A 51 -0.08 2.83 9.08
C TYR A 51 -0.52 1.58 8.30
N PHE A 52 -0.07 1.42 7.06
CA PHE A 52 -0.43 0.30 6.19
C PHE A 52 0.49 -0.91 6.35
N ALA A 53 0.42 -1.57 7.52
CA ALA A 53 1.40 -2.59 7.93
C ALA A 53 1.41 -3.92 7.13
N LYS A 54 0.35 -4.27 6.38
CA LYS A 54 0.24 -5.57 5.68
C LYS A 54 -0.40 -5.43 4.28
N PRO A 55 0.25 -4.74 3.33
CA PRO A 55 -0.31 -4.45 2.01
C PRO A 55 -0.69 -5.72 1.24
N THR A 56 0.22 -6.69 1.17
CA THR A 56 0.04 -7.97 0.46
C THR A 56 -1.17 -8.74 0.96
N ARG A 57 -1.28 -8.94 2.29
CA ARG A 57 -2.41 -9.65 2.88
C ARG A 57 -3.74 -8.91 2.65
N SER A 58 -3.71 -7.58 2.69
CA SER A 58 -4.89 -6.75 2.44
C SER A 58 -5.38 -6.92 0.99
N LEU A 59 -4.48 -6.78 0.02
CA LEU A 59 -4.82 -6.89 -1.40
C LEU A 59 -5.28 -8.30 -1.76
N ILE A 60 -4.55 -9.35 -1.33
CA ILE A 60 -4.97 -10.74 -1.55
C ILE A 60 -6.40 -10.97 -1.05
N ARG A 61 -6.71 -10.52 0.18
CA ARG A 61 -8.06 -10.67 0.73
C ARG A 61 -9.13 -9.97 -0.13
N GLU A 62 -8.82 -8.80 -0.64
CA GLU A 62 -9.72 -8.03 -1.51
C GLU A 62 -9.90 -8.68 -2.89
N LEU A 63 -8.85 -9.32 -3.43
CA LEU A 63 -8.88 -9.92 -4.75
C LEU A 63 -9.56 -11.30 -4.80
N ARG A 64 -9.48 -12.09 -3.72
CA ARG A 64 -10.01 -13.47 -3.68
C ARG A 64 -11.39 -13.70 -4.29
N PRO A 65 -12.40 -12.81 -4.13
CA PRO A 65 -13.72 -13.00 -4.72
C PRO A 65 -13.75 -12.96 -6.27
N TYR A 66 -12.72 -12.41 -6.91
CA TYR A 66 -12.65 -12.29 -8.38
C TYR A 66 -11.87 -13.42 -9.06
N PHE A 67 -11.28 -14.33 -8.29
CA PHE A 67 -10.44 -15.42 -8.82
C PHE A 67 -11.02 -16.77 -8.42
N PRO A 68 -11.10 -17.74 -9.36
CA PRO A 68 -11.48 -19.10 -9.03
C PRO A 68 -10.42 -19.72 -8.11
N LEU A 69 -10.80 -20.73 -7.32
CA LEU A 69 -9.89 -21.32 -6.34
C LEU A 69 -8.60 -21.89 -6.96
N SER A 70 -8.66 -22.37 -8.20
CA SER A 70 -7.51 -22.87 -8.97
C SER A 70 -6.47 -21.80 -9.25
N GLU A 71 -6.89 -20.55 -9.45
CA GLU A 71 -6.00 -19.42 -9.80
C GLU A 71 -5.51 -18.64 -8.57
N GLN A 72 -6.09 -18.87 -7.38
CA GLN A 72 -5.72 -18.11 -6.18
C GLN A 72 -4.24 -18.27 -5.80
N ALA A 73 -3.63 -19.44 -6.02
CA ALA A 73 -2.21 -19.64 -5.76
C ALA A 73 -1.32 -18.80 -6.70
N HIS A 74 -1.67 -18.75 -7.98
CA HIS A 74 -0.95 -17.94 -8.97
C HIS A 74 -1.12 -16.44 -8.70
N MET A 75 -2.36 -16.00 -8.43
CA MET A 75 -2.67 -14.62 -8.05
C MET A 75 -1.86 -14.16 -6.82
N ASN A 76 -1.77 -14.98 -5.78
CA ASN A 76 -0.99 -14.65 -4.58
C ASN A 76 0.49 -14.42 -4.93
N SER A 77 1.08 -15.30 -5.74
CA SER A 77 2.49 -15.18 -6.15
C SER A 77 2.75 -13.91 -6.96
N ILE A 78 1.85 -13.54 -7.87
CA ILE A 78 1.94 -12.28 -8.63
C ILE A 78 1.86 -11.09 -7.68
N VAL A 79 0.88 -11.07 -6.77
CA VAL A 79 0.69 -9.97 -5.83
C VAL A 79 1.92 -9.83 -4.92
N GLU A 80 2.45 -10.92 -4.39
CA GLU A 80 3.68 -10.90 -3.59
C GLU A 80 4.85 -10.31 -4.37
N GLN A 81 5.11 -10.80 -5.58
CA GLN A 81 6.22 -10.32 -6.41
C GLN A 81 6.12 -8.82 -6.71
N TYR A 82 4.97 -8.35 -7.19
CA TYR A 82 4.81 -6.96 -7.61
C TYR A 82 4.80 -5.99 -6.43
N LEU A 83 4.23 -6.37 -5.29
CA LEU A 83 4.26 -5.51 -4.12
C LEU A 83 5.64 -5.44 -3.48
N SER A 84 6.45 -6.52 -3.53
CA SER A 84 7.85 -6.45 -3.12
C SER A 84 8.66 -5.50 -4.00
N LEU A 85 8.52 -5.57 -5.33
CA LEU A 85 9.19 -4.63 -6.24
C LEU A 85 8.74 -3.18 -6.03
N ALA A 86 7.46 -2.98 -5.73
CA ALA A 86 6.94 -1.65 -5.44
C ALA A 86 7.47 -1.10 -4.10
N ASP A 87 7.59 -1.95 -3.07
CA ASP A 87 8.13 -1.57 -1.77
C ASP A 87 9.59 -1.12 -1.90
N GLU A 88 10.43 -1.88 -2.61
CA GLU A 88 11.81 -1.52 -2.92
C GLU A 88 11.89 -0.14 -3.62
N ALA A 89 11.07 0.08 -4.64
CA ALA A 89 11.03 1.37 -5.35
C ALA A 89 10.53 2.53 -4.47
N ILE A 90 9.63 2.27 -3.52
CA ILE A 90 9.17 3.26 -2.54
C ILE A 90 10.28 3.60 -1.55
N GLU A 91 11.07 2.61 -1.11
CA GLU A 91 12.22 2.83 -0.24
C GLU A 91 13.30 3.65 -0.93
N GLU A 92 13.68 3.31 -2.16
CA GLU A 92 14.62 4.09 -2.97
C GLU A 92 14.15 5.54 -3.14
N GLN A 93 12.85 5.73 -3.43
CA GLN A 93 12.27 7.07 -3.55
C GLN A 93 12.34 7.81 -2.20
N PHE A 94 12.10 7.13 -1.08
CA PHE A 94 12.18 7.72 0.25
C PHE A 94 13.58 8.25 0.57
N GLU A 95 14.63 7.50 0.19
CA GLU A 95 16.02 7.90 0.39
C GLU A 95 16.39 9.20 -0.34
N SER A 96 15.72 9.51 -1.45
CA SER A 96 15.88 10.80 -2.14
C SER A 96 15.39 12.01 -1.31
N GLY A 97 14.57 11.77 -0.28
CA GLY A 97 13.96 12.80 0.56
C GLY A 97 12.70 13.44 -0.03
N TYR A 98 12.20 12.93 -1.16
CA TYR A 98 10.99 13.41 -1.83
C TYR A 98 9.99 12.28 -2.04
N ASP A 99 8.70 12.61 -2.02
CA ASP A 99 7.64 11.69 -2.43
C ASP A 99 7.54 11.59 -3.97
N PHE A 100 6.67 10.71 -4.45
CA PHE A 100 6.42 10.52 -5.89
C PHE A 100 5.73 11.71 -6.58
N ALA A 101 5.20 12.67 -5.82
CA ALA A 101 4.66 13.93 -6.34
C ALA A 101 5.71 15.05 -6.36
N GLY A 102 6.94 14.78 -5.92
CA GLY A 102 8.03 15.75 -5.84
C GLY A 102 7.99 16.66 -4.61
N ASN A 103 7.11 16.38 -3.64
CA ASN A 103 7.09 17.10 -2.38
C ASN A 103 8.17 16.56 -1.45
N ARG A 104 8.73 17.44 -0.61
CA ARG A 104 9.71 17.04 0.38
C ARG A 104 9.06 16.21 1.49
N LEU A 105 9.69 15.08 1.81
CA LEU A 105 9.26 14.27 2.94
C LEU A 105 9.43 15.02 4.25
N CYS A 106 8.38 15.00 5.07
CA CYS A 106 8.32 15.70 6.34
C CYS A 106 7.95 14.73 7.47
N CYS A 107 8.53 14.98 8.64
CA CYS A 107 8.19 14.30 9.87
C CYS A 107 6.69 14.45 10.19
N ARG A 108 6.06 13.36 10.65
CA ARG A 108 4.63 13.30 11.01
C ARG A 108 4.24 14.20 12.21
N ALA A 109 5.23 14.64 12.99
CA ALA A 109 4.98 15.42 14.20
C ALA A 109 4.55 16.86 13.89
N MET A 110 3.71 17.39 14.77
CA MET A 110 3.38 18.81 14.83
C MET A 110 4.24 19.50 15.89
N THR A 111 4.68 20.72 15.62
CA THR A 111 5.40 21.54 16.60
C THR A 111 4.42 22.09 17.64
N ARG A 112 4.94 22.59 18.77
CA ARG A 112 4.12 23.27 19.81
C ARG A 112 3.32 24.46 19.29
N LYS A 113 3.73 25.06 18.16
CA LYS A 113 3.01 26.17 17.49
C LYS A 113 1.94 25.69 16.52
N GLY A 114 1.71 24.38 16.41
CA GLY A 114 0.74 23.80 15.49
C GLY A 114 1.20 23.76 14.02
N THR A 115 2.49 23.91 13.75
CA THR A 115 3.04 23.78 12.38
C THR A 115 3.64 22.39 12.15
N PRO A 116 3.61 21.84 10.93
CA PRO A 116 4.20 20.54 10.63
C PRO A 116 5.73 20.58 10.76
N CYS A 117 6.32 19.49 11.27
CA CYS A 117 7.77 19.36 11.34
C CYS A 117 8.38 19.13 9.95
N GLN A 118 9.24 20.04 9.50
CA GLN A 118 9.85 19.99 8.16
C GLN A 118 11.12 19.11 8.09
N ARG A 119 11.48 18.42 9.18
CA ARG A 119 12.68 17.55 9.20
C ARG A 119 12.41 16.26 8.45
N LEU A 120 13.46 15.70 7.85
CA LEU A 120 13.36 14.42 7.16
C LEU A 120 12.97 13.32 8.15
N PRO A 121 11.91 12.53 7.86
CA PRO A 121 11.49 11.43 8.71
C PRO A 121 12.43 10.23 8.61
N HIS A 122 12.44 9.40 9.66
CA HIS A 122 13.04 8.07 9.60
C HIS A 122 12.14 7.13 8.77
N PRO A 123 12.69 6.27 7.88
CA PRO A 123 11.89 5.39 7.01
C PRO A 123 10.88 4.53 7.76
N ARG A 124 11.32 3.93 8.89
CA ARG A 124 10.53 2.96 9.65
C ARG A 124 9.26 3.52 10.29
N ASN A 125 9.29 4.74 10.84
CA ASN A 125 8.19 5.24 11.69
C ASN A 125 7.69 6.64 11.32
N GLY A 126 8.36 7.34 10.40
CA GLY A 126 7.89 8.65 9.92
C GLY A 126 8.17 9.81 10.87
N TYR A 127 8.95 9.58 11.92
CA TYR A 127 9.38 10.63 12.84
C TYR A 127 10.86 10.95 12.65
N CYS A 128 11.23 12.22 12.78
CA CYS A 128 12.64 12.64 12.76
C CYS A 128 13.32 12.29 14.11
N PRO A 129 14.66 12.35 14.21
CA PRO A 129 15.38 11.98 15.44
C PRO A 129 14.89 12.70 16.71
N SER A 130 14.46 13.96 16.59
CA SER A 130 13.94 14.72 17.74
C SER A 130 12.51 14.37 18.17
N HIS A 131 11.78 13.61 17.35
CA HIS A 131 10.40 13.19 17.63
C HIS A 131 10.25 11.68 17.74
N GLN A 132 11.36 10.94 17.92
CA GLN A 132 11.31 9.47 18.08
C GLN A 132 10.47 9.03 19.28
N HIS A 133 10.42 9.84 20.34
CA HIS A 133 9.58 9.58 21.50
C HIS A 133 8.07 9.49 21.18
N LEU A 134 7.61 10.02 20.04
CA LEU A 134 6.22 9.87 19.58
C LEU A 134 5.98 8.51 18.91
N ALA A 135 7.01 7.92 18.30
CA ALA A 135 6.93 6.58 17.72
C ALA A 135 6.69 5.54 18.81
N ASP A 136 7.41 5.66 19.93
CA ASP A 136 7.29 4.74 21.07
C ASP A 136 5.87 4.78 21.67
N ALA A 137 5.26 5.98 21.73
CA ALA A 137 3.89 6.15 22.19
C ALA A 137 2.88 5.53 21.22
N ASP A 138 3.04 5.75 19.90
CA ASP A 138 2.21 5.13 18.87
C ASP A 138 2.25 3.60 18.98
N GLU A 139 3.44 2.98 19.09
CA GLU A 139 3.60 1.52 19.16
C GLU A 139 2.89 0.90 20.37
N LEU A 140 2.92 1.58 21.53
CA LEU A 140 2.23 1.13 22.74
C LEU A 140 0.70 1.15 22.57
N ASP A 141 0.15 2.20 21.97
CA ASP A 141 -1.30 2.30 21.74
C ASP A 141 -1.80 1.26 20.73
N HIS A 142 -1.06 1.00 19.64
CA HIS A 142 -1.43 -0.03 18.66
C HIS A 142 -1.45 -1.43 19.28
N THR A 143 -0.49 -1.74 20.14
CA THR A 143 -0.43 -3.02 20.87
C THR A 143 -1.64 -3.18 21.78
N ARG A 144 -2.05 -2.12 22.49
CA ARG A 144 -3.23 -2.14 23.37
C ARG A 144 -4.53 -2.38 22.62
N VAL A 145 -4.69 -1.79 21.43
CA VAL A 145 -5.87 -2.01 20.58
C VAL A 145 -5.87 -3.44 20.01
N ALA A 146 -4.73 -3.96 19.57
CA ALA A 146 -4.63 -5.29 18.97
C ALA A 146 -4.91 -6.45 19.96
N VAL A 147 -4.61 -6.26 21.25
CA VAL A 147 -4.91 -7.26 22.30
C VAL A 147 -6.39 -7.25 22.71
N ALA A 148 -7.12 -6.18 22.39
CA ALA A 148 -8.53 -6.02 22.76
C ALA A 148 -9.52 -6.48 21.67
N ALA A 149 -9.04 -6.93 20.51
CA ALA A 149 -9.84 -7.32 19.34
C ALA A 149 -9.67 -8.81 19.00
#